data_AF-A0A519UXK5-F1
#
_entry.id   AF-A0A519UXK5-F1
#
_cell.length_a   1.000
_cell.length_b   1.000
_cell.length_c   1.000
_cell.angle_alpha   90.00
_cell.angle_beta   90.00
_cell.angle_gamma   90.00
#
_symmetry.space_group_name_H-M   'P 1'
#
loop_
_entity.id
_entity.type
_entity.pdbx_description
1 polymer ?
#
loop_
_entity_poly.entity_id
_entity_poly.type
_entity_poly.pdbx_seq_one_letter_code
_entity_poly.pdbx_strand_id
1 'polypeptide(L)'
;MRGWVAAARWRARWAGWPRLLYAGTALSLVLTAAQMVRDHPLQNVYFNLLAGPNVAQRFEMDYWCLGYRQDLAYIVAHDPRPLITVFAPPPNSAELNSQLLPPAQRARLRFVEQPENADYFITNYRNPSYRNYLYPFQVHEIRVDGRRVHSVFQRTQ
;
A
#
# COMPACT_ATOMS: atom_id res chain seq x y z
N MET A 1 -12.19 -57.05 23.46
CA MET A 1 -11.68 -55.90 24.25
C MET A 1 -10.49 -55.14 23.64
N ARG A 2 -9.88 -55.54 22.51
CA ARG A 2 -8.68 -54.88 21.93
C ARG A 2 -8.95 -53.59 21.11
N GLY A 3 -10.15 -53.41 20.54
CA GLY A 3 -10.46 -52.24 19.69
C GLY A 3 -10.60 -50.91 20.46
N TRP A 4 -11.15 -50.94 21.67
CA TRP A 4 -11.38 -49.75 22.50
C TRP A 4 -10.07 -49.12 23.01
N VAL A 5 -9.06 -49.93 23.32
CA VAL A 5 -7.72 -49.46 23.72
C VAL A 5 -6.99 -48.82 22.54
N ALA A 6 -7.16 -49.35 21.32
CA ALA A 6 -6.60 -48.74 20.11
C ALA A 6 -7.24 -47.39 19.78
N ALA A 7 -8.56 -47.27 19.88
CA ALA A 7 -9.28 -46.00 19.68
C ALA A 7 -8.96 -44.95 20.76
N ALA A 8 -8.81 -45.37 22.03
CA ALA A 8 -8.39 -44.49 23.12
C ALA A 8 -6.94 -44.00 22.94
N ARG A 9 -6.02 -44.89 22.53
CA ARG A 9 -4.64 -44.51 22.19
C ARG A 9 -4.57 -43.62 20.94
N TRP A 10 -5.46 -43.81 19.97
CA TRP A 10 -5.57 -42.96 18.77
C TRP A 10 -6.10 -41.55 19.13
N ARG A 11 -7.13 -41.44 19.98
CA ARG A 11 -7.61 -40.15 20.53
C ARG A 11 -6.56 -39.45 21.40
N ALA A 12 -5.83 -40.18 22.23
CA ALA A 12 -4.75 -39.61 23.04
C ALA A 12 -3.60 -39.06 22.20
N ARG A 13 -3.29 -39.70 21.05
CA ARG A 13 -2.28 -39.22 20.08
C ARG A 13 -2.68 -37.91 19.40
N TRP A 14 -3.95 -37.51 19.48
CA TRP A 14 -4.52 -36.28 18.94
C TRP A 14 -4.95 -35.29 20.05
N ALA A 15 -4.63 -35.53 21.32
CA ALA A 15 -5.05 -34.63 22.40
C ALA A 15 -4.30 -33.27 22.42
N GLY A 16 -3.10 -33.21 21.85
CA GLY A 16 -2.26 -32.00 21.83
C GLY A 16 -2.40 -31.14 20.57
N TRP A 17 -2.85 -31.70 19.45
CA TRP A 17 -2.92 -30.99 18.17
C TRP A 17 -3.83 -29.74 18.19
N PRO A 18 -4.97 -29.71 18.91
CA PRO A 18 -5.80 -28.51 18.95
C PRO A 18 -5.10 -27.37 19.67
N ARG A 19 -4.33 -27.65 20.72
CA ARG A 19 -3.54 -26.64 21.44
C ARG A 19 -2.43 -26.06 20.57
N LEU A 20 -1.75 -26.91 19.82
CA LEU A 20 -0.73 -26.48 18.84
C LEU A 20 -1.36 -25.65 17.72
N LEU A 21 -2.55 -26.06 17.24
CA LEU A 21 -3.31 -25.28 16.26
C LEU A 21 -3.67 -23.90 16.82
N TYR A 22 -4.25 -23.82 18.01
CA TYR A 22 -4.59 -22.55 18.65
C TYR A 22 -3.36 -21.65 18.87
N ALA A 23 -2.25 -22.22 19.35
CA ALA A 23 -1.01 -21.49 19.53
C ALA A 23 -0.47 -20.96 18.19
N GLY A 24 -0.50 -21.79 17.14
CA GLY A 24 -0.11 -21.40 15.79
C GLY A 24 -0.98 -20.28 15.22
N THR A 25 -2.31 -20.37 15.38
CA THR A 25 -3.25 -19.33 14.96
C THR A 25 -3.07 -18.04 15.76
N ALA A 26 -2.89 -18.13 17.08
CA ALA A 26 -2.64 -16.96 17.92
C ALA A 26 -1.34 -16.26 17.51
N LEU A 27 -0.26 -17.02 17.29
CA LEU A 27 0.99 -16.49 16.79
C LEU A 27 0.83 -15.83 15.42
N SER A 28 0.12 -16.46 14.48
CA SER A 28 -0.11 -15.85 13.16
C SER A 28 -0.87 -14.53 13.25
N LEU A 29 -1.91 -14.46 14.11
CA LEU A 29 -2.67 -13.23 14.32
C LEU A 29 -1.82 -12.10 14.94
N VAL A 30 -0.98 -12.43 15.92
CA VAL A 30 -0.06 -11.45 16.54
C VAL A 30 0.95 -10.93 15.52
N LEU A 31 1.53 -11.81 14.71
CA LEU A 31 2.46 -11.41 13.65
C LEU A 31 1.79 -10.52 12.59
N THR A 32 0.57 -10.87 12.17
CA THR A 32 -0.22 -10.04 11.25
C THR A 32 -0.55 -8.67 11.86
N ALA A 33 -0.97 -8.62 13.13
CA ALA A 33 -1.28 -7.36 13.79
C ALA A 33 -0.03 -6.47 13.94
N ALA A 34 1.12 -7.06 14.30
CA ALA A 34 2.39 -6.34 14.37
C ALA A 34 2.78 -5.74 13.01
N GLN A 35 2.59 -6.51 11.92
CA GLN A 35 2.79 -6.01 10.56
C GLN A 35 1.85 -4.86 10.23
N MET A 36 0.55 -5.00 10.53
CA MET A 36 -0.44 -3.95 10.25
C MET A 36 -0.12 -2.63 10.97
N VAL A 37 0.37 -2.71 12.22
CA VAL A 37 0.81 -1.54 12.98
C VAL A 37 2.06 -0.92 12.36
N ARG A 38 3.05 -1.75 11.99
CA ARG A 38 4.31 -1.27 11.39
C ARG A 38 4.08 -0.56 10.06
N ASP A 39 3.22 -1.12 9.22
CA ASP A 39 3.03 -0.65 7.85
C ASP A 39 1.92 0.40 7.73
N HIS A 40 1.31 0.81 8.86
CA HIS A 40 0.26 1.82 8.85
C HIS A 40 0.77 3.14 8.23
N PRO A 41 0.03 3.76 7.29
CA PRO A 41 -1.36 3.47 6.88
C PRO A 41 -1.53 2.54 5.67
N LEU A 42 -0.45 1.97 5.13
CA LEU A 42 -0.43 1.13 3.94
C LEU A 42 -0.37 -0.37 4.24
N GLN A 43 -0.95 -0.80 5.37
CA GLN A 43 -1.02 -2.22 5.74
C GLN A 43 -1.78 -3.10 4.72
N ASN A 44 -2.54 -2.48 3.80
CA ASN A 44 -3.16 -3.18 2.66
C ASN A 44 -2.13 -3.72 1.67
N VAL A 45 -0.92 -3.14 1.64
CA VAL A 45 0.21 -3.57 0.80
C VAL A 45 0.99 -4.67 1.51
N TYR A 46 0.34 -5.82 1.68
CA TYR A 46 0.91 -6.97 2.38
C TYR A 46 1.29 -8.10 1.42
N PHE A 47 2.49 -8.65 1.60
CA PHE A 47 2.94 -9.88 0.94
C PHE A 47 3.53 -10.84 1.97
N ASN A 48 3.06 -12.09 1.96
CA ASN A 48 3.67 -13.14 2.78
C ASN A 48 5.00 -13.63 2.16
N LEU A 49 5.74 -14.44 2.91
CA LEU A 49 7.03 -14.98 2.48
C LEU A 49 6.94 -15.83 1.19
N LEU A 50 5.81 -16.49 0.94
CA LEU A 50 5.60 -17.36 -0.22
C LEU A 50 5.43 -16.57 -1.53
N ALA A 51 5.19 -15.26 -1.45
CA ALA A 51 5.16 -14.40 -2.64
C ALA A 51 6.51 -14.35 -3.36
N GLY A 52 7.61 -14.68 -2.65
CA GLY A 52 8.95 -14.73 -3.21
C GLY A 52 9.58 -13.35 -3.44
N PRO A 53 10.73 -13.27 -4.12
CA PRO A 53 11.37 -12.00 -4.46
C PRO A 53 10.59 -11.27 -5.57
N ASN A 54 10.93 -9.99 -5.78
CA ASN A 54 10.43 -9.15 -6.88
C ASN A 54 8.89 -9.00 -6.91
N VAL A 55 8.22 -8.99 -5.75
CA VAL A 55 6.76 -8.82 -5.67
C VAL A 55 6.26 -7.58 -6.42
N ALA A 56 6.99 -6.47 -6.39
CA ALA A 56 6.63 -5.23 -7.09
C ALA A 56 6.65 -5.34 -8.63
N GLN A 57 7.23 -6.41 -9.19
CA GLN A 57 7.20 -6.68 -10.63
C GLN A 57 6.08 -7.64 -11.02
N ARG A 58 5.56 -8.40 -10.05
CA ARG A 58 4.57 -9.48 -10.26
C ARG A 58 3.17 -9.10 -9.79
N PHE A 59 3.08 -8.13 -8.89
CA PHE A 59 1.86 -7.68 -8.25
C PHE A 59 1.82 -6.15 -8.21
N GLU A 60 0.61 -5.61 -8.24
CA GLU A 60 0.36 -4.20 -7.97
C GLU A 60 0.52 -3.95 -6.46
N MET A 61 1.27 -2.90 -6.09
CA MET A 61 1.58 -2.64 -4.68
C MET A 61 0.37 -1.99 -3.98
N ASP A 62 0.05 -0.74 -4.31
CA ASP A 62 -1.17 -0.08 -3.81
C ASP A 62 -2.23 0.00 -4.91
N TYR A 63 -2.97 -1.10 -5.06
CA TYR A 63 -4.04 -1.22 -6.04
C TYR A 63 -5.14 -0.14 -5.89
N TRP A 64 -5.49 0.17 -4.63
CA TRP A 64 -6.58 1.07 -4.28
C TRP A 64 -6.16 2.53 -4.11
N CYS A 65 -4.87 2.83 -4.30
CA CYS A 65 -4.32 4.18 -4.26
C CYS A 65 -4.59 4.90 -2.94
N LEU A 66 -4.59 4.16 -1.82
CA LEU A 66 -4.75 4.72 -0.47
C LEU A 66 -3.59 5.63 -0.07
N GLY A 67 -2.40 5.41 -0.65
CA GLY A 67 -1.23 6.25 -0.43
C GLY A 67 -1.36 7.66 -1.01
N TYR A 68 -2.30 7.91 -1.94
CA TYR A 68 -2.43 9.21 -2.61
C TYR A 68 -2.79 10.33 -1.65
N ARG A 69 -3.46 10.04 -0.53
CA ARG A 69 -3.66 11.04 0.52
C ARG A 69 -2.33 11.56 1.05
N GLN A 70 -1.35 10.68 1.31
CA GLN A 70 -0.04 11.07 1.83
C GLN A 70 0.75 11.85 0.78
N ASP A 71 0.73 11.40 -0.47
CA ASP A 71 1.38 12.09 -1.59
C ASP A 71 0.82 13.51 -1.80
N LEU A 72 -0.51 13.66 -1.79
CA LEU A 72 -1.16 14.97 -1.94
C LEU A 72 -0.89 15.88 -0.74
N ALA A 73 -0.90 15.32 0.48
CA ALA A 73 -0.55 16.06 1.69
C ALA A 73 0.90 16.57 1.63
N TYR A 74 1.82 15.76 1.11
CA TYR A 74 3.20 16.18 0.87
C TYR A 74 3.24 17.36 -0.11
N ILE A 75 2.58 17.26 -1.26
CA ILE A 75 2.56 18.31 -2.29
C ILE A 75 2.07 19.65 -1.72
N VAL A 76 0.89 19.67 -1.09
CA VAL A 76 0.32 20.93 -0.56
C VAL A 76 1.12 21.54 0.59
N ALA A 77 1.93 20.73 1.29
CA ALA A 77 2.79 21.19 2.38
C ALA A 77 4.11 21.80 1.89
N HIS A 78 4.60 21.40 0.71
CA HIS A 78 5.91 21.80 0.19
C HIS A 78 5.84 22.76 -1.01
N ASP A 79 4.71 22.83 -1.69
CA ASP A 79 4.44 23.82 -2.71
C ASP A 79 3.57 24.93 -2.11
N PRO A 80 3.92 26.23 -2.19
CA PRO A 80 3.12 27.34 -1.66
C PRO A 80 2.12 27.92 -2.68
N ARG A 81 2.13 27.49 -3.94
CA ARG A 81 1.31 28.08 -5.00
C ARG A 81 -0.19 27.94 -4.72
N PRO A 82 -1.03 28.92 -5.12
CA PRO A 82 -2.47 28.89 -4.86
C PRO A 82 -3.22 27.83 -5.67
N LEU A 83 -2.64 27.39 -6.79
CA LEU A 83 -3.18 26.35 -7.66
C LEU A 83 -2.04 25.43 -8.10
N ILE A 84 -2.26 24.12 -7.98
CA ILE A 84 -1.30 23.06 -8.29
C ILE A 84 -2.01 22.03 -9.16
N THR A 85 -1.49 21.76 -10.36
CA THR A 85 -2.05 20.71 -11.23
C THR A 85 -1.38 19.36 -10.96
N VAL A 86 -2.19 18.31 -10.78
CA VAL A 86 -1.70 16.97 -10.44
C VAL A 86 -2.26 15.95 -11.42
N PHE A 87 -1.37 15.14 -12.00
CA PHE A 87 -1.72 13.94 -12.74
C PHE A 87 -1.43 12.72 -11.85
N ALA A 88 -2.45 11.92 -11.57
CA ALA A 88 -2.36 10.81 -10.63
C ALA A 88 -3.29 9.66 -11.05
N PRO A 89 -2.89 8.81 -12.02
CA PRO A 89 -3.67 7.68 -12.47
C PRO A 89 -3.74 6.58 -11.39
N PRO A 90 -4.79 5.75 -11.33
CA PRO A 90 -5.94 5.75 -12.22
C PRO A 90 -6.90 6.91 -11.91
N PRO A 91 -7.75 7.32 -12.89
CA PRO A 91 -8.65 8.46 -12.75
C PRO A 91 -9.46 8.43 -11.45
N ASN A 92 -9.82 9.60 -10.95
CA ASN A 92 -10.62 9.85 -9.73
C ASN A 92 -9.97 9.42 -8.40
N SER A 93 -8.92 8.58 -8.40
CA SER A 93 -8.33 8.07 -7.17
C SER A 93 -7.72 9.18 -6.32
N ALA A 94 -6.97 10.09 -6.94
CA ALA A 94 -6.41 11.23 -6.25
C ALA A 94 -7.47 12.25 -5.84
N GLU A 95 -8.52 12.43 -6.64
CA GLU A 95 -9.63 13.30 -6.31
C GLU A 95 -10.39 12.82 -5.07
N LEU A 96 -10.70 11.52 -5.00
CA LEU A 96 -11.30 10.91 -3.80
C LEU A 96 -10.41 11.04 -2.57
N ASN A 97 -9.11 10.77 -2.70
CA ASN A 97 -8.15 10.92 -1.61
C ASN A 97 -8.01 12.38 -1.15
N SER A 98 -8.13 13.35 -2.07
CA SER A 98 -8.06 14.77 -1.75
C SER A 98 -9.18 15.20 -0.79
N GLN A 99 -10.33 14.50 -0.79
CA GLN A 99 -11.44 14.77 0.12
C GLN A 99 -11.09 14.51 1.59
N LEU A 100 -10.02 13.77 1.86
CA LEU A 100 -9.48 13.52 3.20
C LEU A 100 -8.53 14.63 3.68
N LEU A 101 -8.24 15.63 2.84
CA LEU A 101 -7.45 16.79 3.20
C LEU A 101 -8.34 17.95 3.71
N PRO A 102 -7.79 18.87 4.52
CA PRO A 102 -8.48 20.10 4.89
C PRO A 102 -9.00 20.86 3.65
N PRO A 103 -10.20 21.46 3.70
CA PRO A 103 -10.80 22.13 2.54
C PRO A 103 -9.89 23.17 1.86
N ALA A 104 -9.16 23.95 2.65
CA ALA A 104 -8.23 24.97 2.15
C ALA A 104 -7.03 24.36 1.38
N GLN A 105 -6.56 23.18 1.78
CA GLN A 105 -5.50 22.47 1.07
C GLN A 105 -6.03 21.83 -0.21
N ARG A 106 -7.19 21.16 -0.14
CA ARG A 106 -7.83 20.55 -1.31
C ARG A 106 -8.20 21.58 -2.38
N ALA A 107 -8.65 22.78 -2.00
CA ALA A 107 -9.03 23.83 -2.95
C ALA A 107 -7.87 24.27 -3.88
N ARG A 108 -6.62 23.99 -3.49
CA ARG A 108 -5.43 24.31 -4.27
C ARG A 108 -5.11 23.24 -5.32
N LEU A 109 -5.70 22.05 -5.24
CA LEU A 109 -5.41 20.92 -6.11
C LEU A 109 -6.36 20.90 -7.31
N ARG A 110 -5.82 20.78 -8.52
CA ARG A 110 -6.58 20.54 -9.75
C ARG A 110 -6.07 19.28 -10.43
N PHE A 111 -6.93 18.30 -10.59
CA PHE A 111 -6.58 17.05 -11.26
C PHE A 111 -6.72 17.20 -12.77
N VAL A 112 -5.70 16.80 -13.52
CA VAL A 112 -5.66 16.84 -14.98
C VAL A 112 -5.54 15.42 -15.53
N GLU A 113 -5.99 15.20 -16.77
CA GLU A 113 -6.00 13.86 -17.39
C GLU A 113 -4.69 13.53 -18.12
N GLN A 114 -3.90 14.54 -18.44
CA GLN A 114 -2.69 14.43 -19.24
C GLN A 114 -1.45 14.87 -18.43
N PRO A 115 -0.36 14.08 -18.40
CA PRO A 115 0.85 14.44 -17.67
C PRO A 115 1.48 15.75 -18.19
N GLU A 116 1.38 16.08 -19.46
CA GLU A 116 1.92 17.34 -20.01
C GLU A 116 1.27 18.61 -19.43
N ASN A 117 0.11 18.48 -18.78
CA ASN A 117 -0.63 19.60 -18.17
C ASN A 117 -0.47 19.66 -16.64
N ALA A 118 0.31 18.76 -16.05
CA ALA A 118 0.48 18.68 -14.60
C ALA A 118 1.80 19.29 -14.11
N ASP A 119 1.78 19.87 -12.91
CA ASP A 119 2.96 20.26 -12.15
C ASP A 119 3.61 19.03 -11.49
N TYR A 120 2.76 18.13 -10.98
CA TYR A 120 3.16 16.91 -10.29
C TYR A 120 2.55 15.66 -10.92
N PHE A 121 3.34 14.59 -10.95
CA PHE A 121 2.93 13.26 -11.32
C PHE A 121 3.05 12.31 -10.12
N ILE A 122 1.94 11.68 -9.73
CA ILE A 122 1.92 10.65 -8.68
C ILE A 122 1.76 9.28 -9.35
N THR A 123 2.59 8.32 -8.96
CA THR A 123 2.53 6.94 -9.46
C THR A 123 2.55 5.93 -8.34
N ASN A 124 1.66 4.94 -8.42
CA ASN A 124 1.67 3.70 -7.63
C ASN A 124 2.26 2.51 -8.42
N TYR A 125 2.94 2.78 -9.55
CA TYR A 125 3.56 1.80 -10.45
C TYR A 125 2.62 0.78 -11.09
N ARG A 126 1.30 0.98 -10.98
CA ARG A 126 0.28 0.06 -11.46
C ARG A 126 0.33 -0.15 -12.98
N ASN A 127 0.43 0.94 -13.73
CA ASN A 127 0.48 0.89 -15.18
C ASN A 127 1.92 1.17 -15.67
N PRO A 128 2.59 0.17 -16.29
CA PRO A 128 3.95 0.32 -16.81
C PRO A 128 4.09 1.44 -17.86
N SER A 129 3.05 1.75 -18.61
CA SER A 129 3.07 2.80 -19.64
C SER A 129 3.42 4.17 -19.06
N TYR A 130 3.10 4.43 -17.78
CA TYR A 130 3.42 5.70 -17.14
C TYR A 130 4.89 5.83 -16.68
N ARG A 131 5.69 4.75 -16.76
CA ARG A 131 7.12 4.79 -16.42
C ARG A 131 7.92 5.70 -17.36
N ASN A 132 7.42 5.96 -18.56
CA ASN A 132 8.07 6.85 -19.52
C ASN A 132 7.70 8.34 -19.31
N TYR A 133 6.73 8.63 -18.43
CA TYR A 133 6.24 9.98 -18.15
C TYR A 133 6.77 10.50 -16.80
N LEU A 134 7.77 9.84 -16.22
CA LEU A 134 8.40 10.29 -14.98
C LEU A 134 9.12 11.61 -15.28
N TYR A 135 8.61 12.69 -14.68
CA TYR A 135 9.34 13.95 -14.66
C TYR A 135 10.71 13.75 -14.01
N PRO A 136 11.71 14.60 -14.32
CA PRO A 136 13.09 14.34 -13.91
C PRO A 136 13.31 14.40 -12.38
N PHE A 137 12.41 15.03 -11.62
CA PHE A 137 12.61 15.28 -10.19
C PHE A 137 11.68 14.45 -9.33
N GLN A 138 12.18 13.34 -8.75
CA GLN A 138 11.46 12.61 -7.71
C GLN A 138 11.57 13.39 -6.39
N VAL A 139 10.44 13.86 -5.86
CA VAL A 139 10.40 14.71 -4.65
C VAL A 139 9.88 13.99 -3.42
N HIS A 140 9.14 12.89 -3.60
CA HIS A 140 8.61 12.10 -2.48
C HIS A 140 8.56 10.61 -2.85
N GLU A 141 8.74 9.74 -1.85
CA GLU A 141 8.46 8.31 -1.98
C GLU A 141 7.89 7.73 -0.70
N ILE A 142 7.03 6.73 -0.88
CA ILE A 142 6.50 5.92 0.21
C ILE A 142 6.96 4.48 0.00
N ARG A 143 7.51 3.89 1.07
CA ARG A 143 8.01 2.52 1.09
C ARG A 143 7.30 1.70 2.16
N VAL A 144 6.99 0.45 1.82
CA VAL A 144 6.47 -0.57 2.75
C VAL A 144 7.39 -1.77 2.66
N ASP A 145 7.92 -2.23 3.79
CA ASP A 145 8.91 -3.32 3.86
C ASP A 145 10.10 -3.14 2.90
N GLY A 146 10.62 -1.91 2.83
CA GLY A 146 11.75 -1.53 1.96
C GLY A 146 11.42 -1.43 0.47
N ARG A 147 10.21 -1.83 0.06
CA ARG A 147 9.74 -1.80 -1.32
C ARG A 147 9.06 -0.48 -1.59
N ARG A 148 9.35 0.11 -2.75
CA ARG A 148 8.70 1.35 -3.17
C ARG A 148 7.27 1.05 -3.60
N VAL A 149 6.33 1.78 -3.03
CA VAL A 149 4.90 1.65 -3.33
C VAL A 149 4.46 2.85 -4.15
N HIS A 150 4.84 4.06 -3.73
CA HIS A 150 4.47 5.33 -4.38
C HIS A 150 5.69 6.20 -4.64
N SER A 151 5.57 7.05 -5.67
CA SER A 151 6.45 8.20 -5.86
C SER A 151 5.70 9.40 -6.39
N VAL A 152 6.17 10.58 -5.98
CA VAL A 152 5.76 11.87 -6.52
C VAL A 152 6.93 12.47 -7.29
N PHE A 153 6.65 12.88 -8.51
CA PHE A 153 7.58 13.57 -9.39
C PHE A 153 7.10 14.99 -9.67
N GLN A 154 8.02 15.93 -9.78
CA GLN A 154 7.76 17.34 -10.10
C GLN A 154 8.36 17.67 -11.47
N ARG A 155 7.63 18.47 -12.27
CA ARG A 155 8.03 18.82 -13.64
C ARG A 155 9.27 19.73 -13.70
N THR A 156 9.35 20.71 -12.81
CA THR A 156 10.42 21.71 -12.72
C THR A 156 10.80 21.90 -11.25
N GLN A 157 12.08 22.17 -10.96
CA GLN A 157 12.50 22.54 -9.60
C GLN A 157 12.02 23.93 -9.19
#